data_AF-A0A1H5LJC7-F1
#
_entry.id   AF-A0A1H5LJC7-F1
#
_cell.length_a   1.000
_cell.length_b   1.000
_cell.length_c   1.000
_cell.angle_alpha   90.00
_cell.angle_beta   90.00
_cell.angle_gamma   90.00
#
_symmetry.space_group_name_H-M   'P 1'
#
loop_
_entity.id
_entity.type
_entity.pdbx_description
1 polymer ?
#
loop_
_entity_poly.entity_id
_entity_poly.type
_entity_poly.pdbx_seq_one_letter_code
_entity_poly.pdbx_strand_id
1 'polypeptide(L)'
;MADHVKVSTTELREISRSVAKLKSNFEHAKDLVDSYGSEIGSGEVADALGDFADDWKKKRKQLCDGLEFLGKTAGEAAKAYDGVDQHLADALVKAQPGDK
;
A
#
# COMPACT_ATOMS: atom_id res chain seq x y z
N MET A 1 16.80 28.53 0.67
CA MET A 1 15.88 27.38 0.61
C MET A 1 16.47 26.38 -0.38
N ALA A 2 17.36 25.51 0.08
CA ALA A 2 17.78 24.33 -0.67
C ALA A 2 18.12 23.21 0.33
N ASP A 3 17.17 22.97 1.23
CA ASP A 3 17.06 21.67 1.88
C ASP A 3 16.63 20.72 0.76
N HIS A 4 17.61 20.01 0.23
CA HIS A 4 17.49 18.97 -0.76
C HIS A 4 16.41 18.00 -0.29
N VAL A 5 15.48 17.65 -1.19
CA VAL A 5 14.45 16.64 -0.93
C VAL A 5 15.17 15.36 -0.52
N LYS A 6 15.22 15.05 0.78
CA LYS A 6 15.80 13.80 1.30
C LYS A 6 14.91 12.60 1.06
N VAL A 7 13.79 12.79 0.37
CA VAL A 7 12.84 11.74 0.05
C VAL A 7 13.35 10.97 -1.15
N SER A 8 13.81 9.75 -0.92
CA SER A 8 14.15 8.82 -1.99
C SER A 8 12.86 8.40 -2.70
N THR A 9 12.68 8.84 -3.96
CA THR A 9 11.52 8.42 -4.77
C THR A 9 11.54 6.92 -5.08
N THR A 10 12.74 6.31 -5.02
CA THR A 10 12.91 4.85 -5.05
C THR A 10 12.29 4.18 -3.81
N GLU A 11 12.58 4.68 -2.60
CA GLU A 11 12.01 4.14 -1.35
C GLU A 11 10.49 4.27 -1.33
N LEU A 12 9.95 5.42 -1.77
CA LEU A 12 8.49 5.59 -1.88
C LEU A 12 7.85 4.58 -2.84
N ARG A 13 8.50 4.28 -3.96
CA ARG A 13 8.04 3.25 -4.89
C ARG A 13 8.16 1.84 -4.29
N GLU A 14 9.19 1.58 -3.50
CA GLU A 14 9.35 0.31 -2.79
C GLU A 14 8.27 0.11 -1.74
N ILE A 15 7.93 1.14 -0.97
CA ILE A 15 6.81 1.13 -0.04
C ILE A 15 5.53 0.82 -0.81
N SER A 16 5.24 1.57 -1.88
CA SER A 16 4.06 1.36 -2.73
C SER A 16 3.92 -0.08 -3.21
N ARG A 17 5.00 -0.68 -3.73
CA ARG A 17 5.01 -2.09 -4.18
C ARG A 17 4.87 -3.07 -3.03
N SER A 18 5.54 -2.82 -1.90
CA SER A 18 5.56 -3.72 -0.75
C SER A 18 4.19 -3.82 -0.10
N VAL A 19 3.52 -2.68 0.11
CA VAL A 19 2.18 -2.67 0.69
C VAL A 19 1.13 -3.23 -0.27
N ALA A 20 1.30 -3.07 -1.59
CA ALA A 20 0.45 -3.71 -2.58
C ALA A 20 0.57 -5.25 -2.53
N LYS A 21 1.79 -5.79 -2.39
CA LYS A 21 2.01 -7.24 -2.18
C LYS A 21 1.39 -7.71 -0.88
N LEU A 22 1.58 -6.96 0.21
CA LEU A 22 1.01 -7.30 1.52
C LEU A 22 -0.53 -7.32 1.47
N LYS A 23 -1.14 -6.33 0.81
CA LYS A 23 -2.60 -6.30 0.57
C LYS A 23 -3.07 -7.56 -0.13
N SER A 24 -2.43 -7.94 -1.23
CA SER A 24 -2.77 -9.15 -1.99
C SER A 24 -2.71 -10.40 -1.11
N ASN A 25 -1.66 -10.57 -0.31
CA ASN A 25 -1.55 -11.69 0.63
C ASN A 25 -2.72 -11.73 1.63
N PHE A 26 -3.12 -10.59 2.19
CA PHE A 26 -4.26 -10.51 3.10
C PHE A 26 -5.60 -10.74 2.40
N GLU A 27 -5.76 -10.34 1.13
CA GLU A 27 -6.97 -10.63 0.35
C GLU A 27 -7.18 -12.14 0.15
N HIS A 28 -6.09 -12.88 -0.09
CA HIS A 28 -6.09 -14.34 -0.27
C HIS A 28 -6.22 -15.14 1.02
N ALA A 29 -5.96 -14.57 2.21
CA ALA A 29 -6.17 -15.22 3.50
C ALA A 29 -7.66 -15.44 3.89
N LYS A 30 -8.59 -15.19 2.97
CA LYS A 30 -10.05 -15.24 3.16
C LYS A 30 -10.59 -16.66 3.39
N ASP A 31 -9.94 -17.67 2.85
CA ASP A 31 -10.61 -18.96 2.58
C ASP A 31 -10.58 -19.95 3.75
N LEU A 32 -9.90 -19.61 4.86
CA LEU A 32 -9.62 -20.59 5.91
C LEU A 32 -10.74 -20.75 6.94
N VAL A 33 -11.64 -19.78 7.12
CA VAL A 33 -12.61 -19.81 8.24
C VAL A 33 -13.99 -20.27 7.80
N ASP A 34 -14.42 -19.91 6.59
CA ASP A 34 -15.72 -20.33 6.04
C ASP A 34 -15.82 -21.86 5.85
N SER A 35 -14.69 -22.58 5.82
CA SER A 35 -14.66 -24.03 5.58
C SER A 35 -14.99 -24.92 6.80
N TYR A 36 -14.99 -24.39 8.02
CA TYR A 36 -15.09 -25.23 9.24
C TYR A 36 -16.48 -25.28 9.89
N GLY A 37 -17.43 -24.45 9.47
CA GLY A 37 -18.71 -24.27 10.20
C GLY A 37 -19.59 -25.52 10.27
N SER A 38 -19.63 -26.36 9.22
CA SER A 38 -20.51 -27.54 9.17
C SER A 38 -19.97 -28.77 9.90
N GLU A 39 -18.70 -28.76 10.29
CA GLU A 39 -18.03 -29.92 10.93
C GLU A 39 -18.03 -29.82 12.46
N ILE A 40 -18.51 -28.70 13.01
CA ILE A 40 -18.43 -28.42 14.45
C ILE A 40 -19.71 -28.90 15.13
N GLY A 41 -19.57 -29.96 15.93
CA GLY A 41 -20.67 -30.59 16.65
C GLY A 41 -21.19 -29.82 17.88
N SER A 42 -20.62 -28.66 18.21
CA SER A 42 -21.05 -27.81 19.33
C SER A 42 -21.55 -26.45 18.81
N GLY A 43 -22.80 -26.11 19.11
CA GLY A 43 -23.41 -24.83 18.71
C GLY A 43 -22.65 -23.62 19.25
N GLU A 44 -22.21 -23.65 20.51
CA GLU A 44 -21.47 -22.54 21.14
C GLU A 44 -20.11 -22.29 20.47
N VAL A 45 -19.42 -23.36 20.07
CA VAL A 45 -18.13 -23.24 19.35
C VAL A 45 -18.36 -22.74 17.92
N ALA A 46 -19.42 -23.20 17.26
CA ALA A 46 -19.79 -22.73 15.94
C ALA A 46 -20.13 -21.23 15.94
N ASP A 47 -20.90 -20.78 16.93
CA ASP A 47 -21.26 -19.35 17.11
C ASP A 47 -20.00 -18.50 17.34
N ALA A 48 -19.13 -18.90 18.28
CA ALA A 48 -17.90 -18.17 18.58
C ALA A 48 -16.95 -18.09 17.37
N LEU A 49 -16.88 -19.15 16.55
CA LEU A 49 -16.09 -19.15 15.31
C LEU A 49 -16.73 -18.30 14.22
N GLY A 50 -18.06 -18.26 14.15
CA GLY A 50 -18.79 -17.35 13.27
C GLY A 50 -18.49 -15.88 13.60
N ASP A 51 -18.58 -15.50 14.88
CA ASP A 51 -18.23 -14.15 15.35
C ASP A 51 -16.78 -13.79 15.02
N PHE A 52 -15.85 -14.72 15.27
CA PHE A 52 -14.45 -14.54 14.90
C PHE A 52 -14.27 -14.35 13.39
N ALA A 53 -14.93 -15.16 12.56
CA ALA A 53 -14.85 -15.08 11.10
C ALA A 53 -15.31 -13.72 10.59
N ASP A 54 -16.45 -13.25 11.09
CA ASP A 54 -17.04 -11.98 10.70
C ASP A 54 -16.17 -10.80 11.11
N ASP A 55 -15.65 -10.80 12.33
CA ASP A 55 -14.78 -9.74 12.80
C ASP A 55 -13.41 -9.76 12.11
N TRP A 56 -12.83 -10.95 11.89
CA TRP A 56 -11.63 -11.11 11.07
C TRP A 56 -11.85 -10.53 9.68
N LYS A 57 -12.97 -10.86 9.01
CA LYS A 57 -13.32 -10.36 7.69
C LYS A 57 -13.43 -8.83 7.67
N LYS A 58 -14.10 -8.22 8.66
CA LYS A 58 -14.20 -6.75 8.78
C LYS A 58 -12.84 -6.10 8.98
N LYS A 59 -12.04 -6.58 9.94
CA LYS A 59 -10.72 -6.01 10.26
C LYS A 59 -9.73 -6.18 9.12
N ARG A 60 -9.72 -7.33 8.46
CA ARG A 60 -8.90 -7.61 7.28
C ARG A 60 -9.26 -6.68 6.13
N LYS A 61 -10.54 -6.42 5.88
CA LYS A 61 -10.97 -5.44 4.88
C LYS A 61 -10.43 -4.04 5.20
N GLN A 62 -10.58 -3.58 6.45
CA GLN A 62 -10.05 -2.29 6.89
C GLN A 62 -8.52 -2.20 6.71
N LEU A 63 -7.80 -3.28 7.01
CA LEU A 63 -6.35 -3.36 6.78
C LEU A 63 -5.99 -3.25 5.30
N CYS A 64 -6.68 -4.01 4.43
CA CYS A 64 -6.46 -3.95 2.98
C CYS A 64 -6.72 -2.55 2.40
N ASP A 65 -7.79 -1.89 2.85
CA ASP A 65 -8.13 -0.52 2.43
C ASP A 65 -7.03 0.47 2.87
N GLY A 66 -6.51 0.33 4.09
CA GLY A 66 -5.40 1.15 4.59
C GLY A 66 -4.09 0.93 3.84
N LEU A 67 -3.75 -0.32 3.51
CA LEU A 67 -2.57 -0.66 2.70
C LEU A 67 -2.67 -0.10 1.28
N GLU A 68 -3.87 -0.15 0.68
CA GLU A 68 -4.11 0.44 -0.63
C GLU A 68 -3.93 1.96 -0.62
N PHE A 69 -4.53 2.63 0.37
CA PHE A 69 -4.41 4.08 0.54
C PHE A 69 -2.94 4.49 0.68
N LEU A 70 -2.20 3.86 1.60
CA LEU A 70 -0.78 4.14 1.81
C LEU A 70 0.05 3.90 0.53
N GLY A 71 -0.22 2.80 -0.18
CA GLY A 71 0.50 2.46 -1.39
C GLY A 71 0.26 3.46 -2.53
N LYS A 72 -0.97 3.94 -2.68
CA LYS A 72 -1.32 4.99 -3.64
C LYS A 72 -0.64 6.31 -3.29
N THR A 73 -0.74 6.75 -2.05
CA THR A 73 -0.13 8.01 -1.59
C THR A 73 1.39 8.00 -1.77
N ALA A 74 2.07 6.91 -1.41
CA ALA A 74 3.51 6.78 -1.62
C ALA A 74 3.88 6.82 -3.11
N GLY A 75 3.12 6.14 -3.96
CA GLY A 75 3.33 6.15 -5.42
C GLY A 75 3.08 7.52 -6.06
N GLU A 76 2.07 8.25 -5.61
CA GLU A 76 1.77 9.61 -6.04
C GLU A 76 2.86 10.60 -5.61
N ALA A 77 3.32 10.51 -4.35
CA ALA A 77 4.42 11.33 -3.85
C ALA A 77 5.69 11.10 -4.67
N ALA A 78 6.04 9.85 -4.99
CA ALA A 78 7.21 9.55 -5.82
C ALA A 78 7.12 10.20 -7.21
N LYS A 79 5.95 10.14 -7.85
CA LYS A 79 5.71 10.76 -9.16
C LYS A 79 5.81 12.29 -9.09
N ALA A 80 5.27 12.89 -8.04
CA ALA A 80 5.30 14.34 -7.87
C ALA A 80 6.75 14.86 -7.70
N TYR A 81 7.54 14.20 -6.85
CA TYR A 81 8.94 14.58 -6.65
C TYR A 81 9.79 14.41 -7.91
N ASP A 82 9.67 13.28 -8.62
CA ASP A 82 10.38 13.09 -9.89
C ASP A 82 9.99 14.15 -10.93
N GLY A 83 8.71 14.55 -10.98
CA GLY A 83 8.25 15.61 -11.88
C GLY A 83 8.88 16.96 -11.54
N VAL A 84 8.95 17.31 -10.25
CA VAL A 84 9.62 18.54 -9.79
C VAL A 84 11.10 18.52 -10.15
N ASP A 85 11.80 17.41 -9.90
CA ASP A 85 13.22 17.26 -10.22
C ASP A 85 13.48 17.34 -11.73
N GLN A 86 12.63 16.71 -12.55
CA GLN A 86 12.73 16.80 -14.01
C GLN A 86 12.50 18.23 -14.51
N HIS A 87 11.49 18.92 -14.01
CA HIS A 87 11.24 20.32 -14.37
C HIS A 87 12.41 21.23 -13.99
N LEU A 88 13.02 21.00 -12.82
CA LEU A 88 14.19 21.75 -12.39
C LEU A 88 15.40 21.46 -13.30
N ALA A 89 15.68 20.19 -13.60
CA ALA A 89 16.76 19.80 -14.50
C ALA A 89 16.59 20.42 -15.91
N ASP A 90 15.38 20.35 -16.47
CA ASP A 90 15.07 20.96 -17.77
C ASP A 90 15.29 22.48 -17.77
N ALA A 91 14.90 23.16 -16.68
CA ALA A 91 15.12 24.59 -16.53
C ALA A 91 16.62 24.94 -16.45
N LEU A 92 17.40 24.13 -15.73
CA LEU A 92 18.86 24.32 -15.62
C LEU A 92 19.57 24.09 -16.95
N VAL A 93 19.20 23.03 -17.70
CA VAL A 93 19.74 22.76 -19.04
C VAL A 93 19.42 23.89 -20.01
N LYS A 94 18.18 24.42 -19.97
CA LYS A 94 17.80 25.58 -20.80
C LYS A 94 18.53 26.86 -20.41
N ALA A 95 18.89 27.03 -19.14
CA ALA A 95 19.57 28.21 -18.62
C ALA A 95 21.09 28.18 -18.86
N GLN A 96 21.70 27.02 -19.14
CA GLN A 96 23.11 26.96 -19.52
C GLN A 96 23.32 27.64 -20.89
N PRO A 97 24.14 28.70 -20.97
CA PRO A 97 24.55 29.26 -22.26
C PRO A 97 25.36 28.18 -22.98
N GLY A 98 25.04 27.92 -24.25
CA GLY A 98 25.84 26.99 -25.04
C GLY A 98 27.30 27.45 -25.04
N ASP A 99 28.19 26.63 -24.47
CA ASP A 99 29.62 26.70 -24.70
C ASP A 99 29.81 26.63 -26.23
N LYS A 100 30.11 27.79 -26.82
CA LYS A 100 30.60 27.94 -28.19
C LYS A 100 32.10 28.15 -28.14
#